data_AF-A0A849WGH2-F1
#
_entry.id   AF-A0A849WGH2-F1
#
_cell.length_a   1.000
_cell.length_b   1.000
_cell.length_c   1.000
_cell.angle_alpha   90.00
_cell.angle_beta   90.00
_cell.angle_gamma   90.00
#
_symmetry.space_group_name_H-M   'P 1'
#
loop_
_entity.id
_entity.type
_entity.pdbx_description
1 polymer ?
#
loop_
_entity_poly.entity_id
_entity_poly.type
_entity_poly.pdbx_seq_one_letter_code
_entity_poly.pdbx_strand_id
1 'polypeptide(L)'
;MFCPLLQNRKKNRQIYAFLCFLSIFFCSACTTRNWERESAYYSVAPRTILIMPPRNLTSAVESGRFLTATLVKPLIDHGYYVFPVEATMAVFRQEGIDEGTALQIPPNKLRQYFAADAALYLDVEAWDTTYAVLASDVRVVANYRLVNTNTGSILWQNRAECHRSSHGYVSGNALASLIASSINAALNAAFTQYFSLAQEATKQSLQTLLPGYRHPDYERIQQEIQLWKSRHKHGLK
;
A
#
# COMPACT_ATOMS: atom_id res chain seq x y z
N MET A 1 -25.44 -62.83 0.89
CA MET A 1 -24.42 -62.37 -0.08
C MET A 1 -24.47 -60.85 -0.13
N PHE A 2 -23.64 -60.16 0.68
CA PHE A 2 -23.60 -58.70 0.73
C PHE A 2 -22.57 -58.16 -0.28
N CYS A 3 -22.98 -57.18 -1.08
CA CYS A 3 -22.24 -56.61 -2.21
C CYS A 3 -21.05 -55.74 -1.74
N PRO A 4 -19.80 -56.02 -2.16
CA PRO A 4 -18.59 -55.33 -1.66
C PRO A 4 -18.30 -53.96 -2.31
N LEU A 5 -19.15 -53.47 -3.21
CA LEU A 5 -18.83 -52.28 -4.04
C LEU A 5 -19.10 -50.92 -3.36
N LEU A 6 -19.85 -50.87 -2.25
CA LEU A 6 -20.16 -49.61 -1.55
C LEU A 6 -19.11 -49.21 -0.51
N GLN A 7 -18.24 -50.12 -0.08
CA GLN A 7 -17.24 -49.87 0.95
C GLN A 7 -16.03 -49.05 0.42
N ASN A 8 -15.78 -49.14 -0.89
CA ASN A 8 -14.60 -48.53 -1.53
C ASN A 8 -14.75 -47.01 -1.78
N ARG A 9 -15.97 -46.51 -2.05
CA ARG A 9 -16.22 -45.06 -2.23
C ARG A 9 -16.05 -44.25 -0.93
N LYS A 10 -16.41 -44.81 0.22
CA LYS A 10 -16.21 -44.13 1.52
C LYS A 10 -14.73 -44.06 1.91
N LYS A 11 -13.94 -45.10 1.64
CA LYS A 11 -12.49 -45.14 1.89
C LYS A 11 -11.74 -44.07 1.10
N ASN A 12 -12.07 -43.91 -0.19
CA ASN A 12 -11.44 -42.90 -1.04
C ASN A 12 -11.81 -41.46 -0.63
N ARG A 13 -13.06 -41.22 -0.20
CA ARG A 13 -13.47 -39.90 0.32
C ARG A 13 -12.73 -39.50 1.60
N GLN A 14 -12.47 -40.47 2.48
CA GLN A 14 -11.68 -40.24 3.70
C GLN A 14 -10.19 -39.99 3.38
N ILE A 15 -9.63 -40.67 2.37
CA ILE A 15 -8.25 -40.45 1.91
C ILE A 15 -8.08 -39.04 1.30
N TYR A 16 -9.01 -38.59 0.45
CA TYR A 16 -8.95 -37.23 -0.11
C TYR A 16 -9.15 -36.13 0.95
N ALA A 17 -10.00 -36.37 1.95
CA ALA A 17 -10.17 -35.45 3.08
C ALA A 17 -8.89 -35.36 3.93
N PHE A 18 -8.21 -36.49 4.16
CA PHE A 18 -6.95 -36.52 4.91
C PHE A 18 -5.79 -35.87 4.13
N LEU A 19 -5.74 -36.05 2.79
CA LEU A 19 -4.78 -35.38 1.91
C LEU A 19 -4.99 -33.86 1.85
N CYS A 20 -6.25 -33.39 1.84
CA CYS A 20 -6.55 -31.95 1.93
C CYS A 20 -6.16 -31.37 3.30
N PHE A 21 -6.40 -32.11 4.39
CA PHE A 21 -6.04 -31.67 5.74
C PHE A 21 -4.52 -31.62 5.95
N LEU A 22 -3.79 -32.59 5.39
CA LEU A 22 -2.32 -32.62 5.42
C LEU A 22 -1.70 -31.49 4.59
N SER A 23 -2.30 -31.15 3.44
CA SER A 23 -1.86 -30.04 2.58
C SER A 23 -1.99 -28.67 3.27
N ILE A 24 -3.06 -28.47 4.06
CA ILE A 24 -3.29 -27.23 4.83
C ILE A 24 -2.24 -27.07 5.95
N PHE A 25 -1.75 -28.17 6.53
CA PHE A 25 -0.74 -28.12 7.61
C PHE A 25 0.65 -27.70 7.10
N PHE A 26 0.99 -28.01 5.85
CA PHE A 26 2.29 -27.68 5.25
C PHE A 26 2.40 -26.25 4.71
N CYS A 27 1.31 -25.49 4.62
CA CYS A 27 1.33 -24.09 4.16
C CYS A 27 1.52 -23.06 5.29
N SER A 28 2.30 -23.39 6.33
CA SER A 28 2.80 -22.37 7.25
C SER A 28 3.95 -21.61 6.58
N ALA A 29 3.62 -20.66 5.71
CA ALA A 29 4.58 -19.71 5.16
C ALA A 29 5.07 -18.81 6.30
N CYS A 30 6.15 -19.22 6.95
CA CYS A 30 6.86 -18.37 7.90
C CYS A 30 7.56 -17.28 7.09
N THR A 31 6.94 -16.10 7.00
CA THR A 31 7.64 -14.93 6.47
C THR A 31 8.84 -14.67 7.37
N THR A 32 10.05 -14.87 6.85
CA THR A 32 11.26 -14.67 7.62
C THR A 32 11.44 -13.17 7.86
N ARG A 33 11.36 -12.78 9.13
CA ARG A 33 11.54 -11.39 9.54
C ARG A 33 12.99 -10.96 9.32
N ASN A 34 13.21 -9.85 8.61
CA ASN A 34 14.54 -9.33 8.33
C ASN A 34 14.97 -8.33 9.42
N TRP A 35 15.62 -8.85 10.46
CA TRP A 35 16.06 -8.08 11.63
C TRP A 35 17.08 -6.99 11.31
N GLU A 36 17.93 -7.19 10.30
CA GLU A 36 18.95 -6.21 9.89
C GLU A 36 18.29 -4.97 9.28
N ARG A 37 17.35 -5.18 8.36
CA ARG A 37 16.55 -4.11 7.75
C ARG A 37 15.76 -3.35 8.82
N GLU A 38 15.12 -4.06 9.74
CA GLU A 38 14.36 -3.44 10.83
C GLU A 38 15.25 -2.64 11.76
N SER A 39 16.38 -3.21 12.18
CA SER A 39 17.37 -2.50 13.00
C SER A 39 17.90 -1.23 12.31
N ALA A 40 18.14 -1.29 10.99
CA ALA A 40 18.58 -0.14 10.21
C ALA A 40 17.48 0.94 10.08
N TYR A 41 16.22 0.52 9.95
CA TYR A 41 15.10 1.45 9.96
C TYR A 41 14.96 2.16 11.31
N TYR A 42 15.03 1.39 12.39
CA TYR A 42 14.84 1.89 13.75
C TYR A 42 16.06 2.59 14.35
N SER A 43 17.24 2.50 13.74
CA SER A 43 18.36 3.39 14.09
C SER A 43 18.09 4.83 13.65
N VAL A 44 17.28 5.02 12.60
CA VAL A 44 16.79 6.34 12.17
C VAL A 44 15.50 6.72 12.89
N ALA A 45 14.56 5.77 13.03
CA ALA A 45 13.28 5.93 13.73
C ALA A 45 12.54 7.25 13.39
N PRO A 46 12.15 7.46 12.11
CA PRO A 46 11.50 8.71 11.71
C PRO A 46 10.17 8.90 12.44
N ARG A 47 9.99 10.06 13.08
CA ARG A 47 8.77 10.40 13.83
C ARG A 47 7.79 11.19 12.98
N THR A 48 8.34 12.05 12.12
CA THR A 48 7.59 12.97 11.26
C THR A 48 7.77 12.59 9.80
N ILE A 49 6.67 12.58 9.04
CA ILE A 49 6.63 12.29 7.61
C ILE A 49 6.05 13.49 6.86
N LEU A 50 6.86 14.07 5.99
CA LEU A 50 6.44 15.09 5.01
C LEU A 50 6.05 14.38 3.71
N ILE A 51 4.83 14.60 3.23
CA ILE A 51 4.40 14.07 1.94
C ILE A 51 4.80 15.05 0.84
N MET A 52 5.58 14.59 -0.12
CA MET A 52 6.04 15.39 -1.26
C MET A 52 4.94 15.49 -2.32
N PRO A 53 4.97 16.53 -3.18
CA PRO A 53 4.11 16.56 -4.37
C PRO A 53 4.28 15.26 -5.17
N PRO A 54 3.18 14.54 -5.45
CA PRO A 54 3.22 13.27 -6.13
C PRO A 54 3.64 13.47 -7.59
N ARG A 55 4.48 12.59 -8.11
CA ARG A 55 4.82 12.58 -9.54
C ARG A 55 3.76 11.80 -10.30
N ASN A 56 3.03 12.47 -11.19
CA ASN A 56 2.00 11.86 -12.02
C ASN A 56 2.60 11.36 -13.34
N LEU A 57 2.57 10.03 -13.57
CA LEU A 57 3.01 9.42 -14.84
C LEU A 57 1.81 9.00 -15.72
N THR A 58 0.60 9.44 -15.35
CA THR A 58 -0.66 9.08 -16.01
C THR A 58 -1.23 10.28 -16.77
N SER A 59 -2.25 10.05 -17.59
CA SER A 59 -3.04 11.12 -18.21
C SER A 59 -4.10 11.72 -17.28
N ALA A 60 -4.31 11.16 -16.09
CA ALA A 60 -5.34 11.60 -15.15
C ALA A 60 -4.77 12.69 -14.22
N VAL A 61 -5.13 13.95 -14.47
CA VAL A 61 -4.60 15.13 -13.74
C VAL A 61 -4.83 15.05 -12.23
N GLU A 62 -5.97 14.50 -11.79
CA GLU A 62 -6.35 14.45 -10.37
C GLU A 62 -5.73 13.29 -9.58
N SER A 63 -5.05 12.36 -10.26
CA SER A 63 -4.60 11.09 -9.67
C SER A 63 -3.67 11.28 -8.48
N GLY A 64 -2.70 12.20 -8.60
CA GLY A 64 -1.76 12.53 -7.54
C GLY A 64 -2.46 13.08 -6.30
N ARG A 65 -3.41 14.00 -6.48
CA ARG A 65 -4.18 14.60 -5.38
C ARG A 65 -5.02 13.55 -4.66
N PHE A 66 -5.71 12.69 -5.41
CA PHE A 66 -6.50 11.61 -4.82
C PHE A 66 -5.65 10.59 -4.09
N LEU A 67 -4.50 10.19 -4.64
CA LEU A 67 -3.57 9.29 -3.96
C LEU A 67 -3.03 9.91 -2.67
N THR A 68 -2.73 11.21 -2.67
CA THR A 68 -2.22 11.87 -1.46
C THR A 68 -3.27 11.88 -0.33
N ALA A 69 -4.54 12.05 -0.69
CA ALA A 69 -5.64 12.05 0.27
C ALA A 69 -5.84 10.69 0.98
N THR A 70 -5.39 9.57 0.39
CA THR A 70 -5.51 8.24 1.02
C THR A 70 -4.46 7.96 2.09
N LEU A 71 -3.38 8.76 2.16
CA LEU A 71 -2.20 8.47 2.99
C LEU A 71 -2.32 8.92 4.44
N VAL A 72 -2.99 10.05 4.68
CA VAL A 72 -2.94 10.76 5.97
C VAL A 72 -3.42 9.85 7.10
N LYS A 73 -4.63 9.30 6.98
CA LYS A 73 -5.21 8.46 8.04
C LYS A 73 -4.39 7.19 8.27
N PRO A 74 -4.06 6.36 7.26
CA PRO A 74 -3.26 5.16 7.47
C PRO A 74 -1.89 5.44 8.10
N LEU A 75 -1.17 6.49 7.69
CA LEU A 75 0.13 6.82 8.29
C LEU A 75 0.00 7.23 9.76
N ILE A 76 -1.04 7.98 10.13
CA ILE A 76 -1.32 8.33 11.52
C ILE A 76 -1.66 7.08 12.33
N ASP A 77 -2.52 6.21 11.80
CA ASP A 77 -2.87 4.93 12.43
C ASP A 77 -1.62 4.03 12.61
N HIS A 78 -0.66 4.11 11.68
CA HIS A 78 0.64 3.42 11.76
C HIS A 78 1.63 4.06 12.75
N GLY A 79 1.24 5.12 13.45
CA GLY A 79 2.03 5.71 14.55
C GLY A 79 2.97 6.83 14.15
N TYR A 80 2.79 7.44 12.98
CA TYR A 80 3.57 8.58 12.51
C TYR A 80 2.86 9.91 12.71
N TYR A 81 3.64 10.98 12.82
CA TYR A 81 3.12 12.34 12.65
C TYR A 81 3.25 12.75 11.18
N VAL A 82 2.12 13.09 10.55
CA VAL A 82 2.08 13.54 9.15
C VAL A 82 1.85 15.04 9.13
N PHE A 83 2.67 15.77 8.38
CA PHE A 83 2.46 17.21 8.23
C PHE A 83 1.10 17.49 7.54
N PRO A 84 0.43 18.62 7.87
CA PRO A 84 -0.82 18.98 7.22
C PRO A 84 -0.62 19.17 5.71
N VAL A 85 -1.14 18.23 4.93
CA VAL A 85 -0.86 18.13 3.49
C VAL A 85 -1.15 19.44 2.76
N GLU A 86 -2.32 20.04 2.98
CA GLU A 86 -2.68 21.28 2.26
C GLU A 86 -1.76 22.46 2.59
N ALA A 87 -1.31 22.57 3.85
CA ALA A 87 -0.39 23.63 4.25
C ALA A 87 0.99 23.41 3.62
N THR A 88 1.52 22.19 3.65
CA THR A 88 2.82 21.89 3.04
C THR A 88 2.77 22.01 1.52
N MET A 89 1.68 21.60 0.88
CA MET A 89 1.48 21.77 -0.56
C MET A 89 1.37 23.24 -0.96
N ALA A 90 0.77 24.10 -0.11
CA ALA A 90 0.74 25.54 -0.35
C ALA A 90 2.15 26.14 -0.32
N VAL A 91 3.00 25.73 0.63
CA VAL A 91 4.40 26.15 0.69
C VAL A 91 5.16 25.66 -0.54
N PHE A 92 5.01 24.39 -0.94
CA PHE A 92 5.66 23.87 -2.15
C PHE A 92 5.28 24.68 -3.39
N ARG A 93 3.99 24.99 -3.57
CA ARG A 93 3.54 25.84 -4.69
C ARG A 93 4.15 27.25 -4.65
N GLN A 94 4.29 27.86 -3.47
CA GLN A 94 4.94 29.17 -3.32
C GLN A 94 6.42 29.13 -3.72
N GLU A 95 7.09 28.02 -3.44
CA GLU A 95 8.50 27.79 -3.80
C GLU A 95 8.68 27.25 -5.23
N GLY A 96 7.61 27.16 -6.04
CA GLY A 96 7.66 26.60 -7.39
C GLY A 96 7.95 25.10 -7.44
N ILE A 97 7.72 24.39 -6.34
CA ILE A 97 7.89 22.94 -6.21
C ILE A 97 6.57 22.25 -6.59
N ASP A 98 6.61 21.46 -7.66
CA ASP A 98 5.47 20.73 -8.21
C ASP A 98 5.85 19.26 -8.51
N GLU A 99 4.97 18.54 -9.22
CA GLU A 99 5.17 17.13 -9.57
C GLU A 99 6.44 16.86 -10.40
N GLY A 100 6.92 17.83 -11.19
CA GLY A 100 8.11 17.70 -12.04
C GLY A 100 9.41 18.09 -11.34
N THR A 101 9.34 19.00 -10.36
CA THR A 101 10.52 19.54 -9.67
C THR A 101 10.74 18.92 -8.29
N ALA A 102 9.73 18.29 -7.67
CA ALA A 102 9.82 17.74 -6.30
C ALA A 102 10.99 16.77 -6.08
N LEU A 103 11.34 15.95 -7.08
CA LEU A 103 12.45 15.00 -6.99
C LEU A 103 13.84 15.65 -7.03
N GLN A 104 13.93 16.90 -7.48
CA GLN A 104 15.19 17.64 -7.58
C GLN A 104 15.57 18.26 -6.22
N ILE A 105 14.63 18.31 -5.27
CA ILE A 105 14.84 18.91 -3.96
C ILE A 105 15.70 17.99 -3.11
N PRO A 106 16.89 18.45 -2.65
CA PRO A 106 17.72 17.67 -1.75
C PRO A 106 16.98 17.36 -0.43
N PRO A 107 16.97 16.11 0.05
CA PRO A 107 16.23 15.75 1.27
C PRO A 107 16.61 16.57 2.51
N ASN A 108 17.87 17.01 2.61
CA ASN A 108 18.35 17.85 3.71
C ASN A 108 17.69 19.23 3.74
N LYS A 109 17.27 19.79 2.60
CA LYS A 109 16.51 21.04 2.53
C LYS A 109 15.14 20.87 3.17
N LEU A 110 14.47 19.73 2.95
CA LEU A 110 13.19 19.44 3.59
C LEU A 110 13.31 19.41 5.11
N ARG A 111 14.42 18.89 5.65
CA ARG A 111 14.71 18.96 7.09
C ARG A 111 14.95 20.39 7.57
N GLN A 112 15.70 21.20 6.81
CA GLN A 112 15.97 22.60 7.18
C GLN A 112 14.70 23.45 7.25
N TYR A 113 13.78 23.29 6.31
CA TYR A 113 12.56 24.09 6.23
C TYR A 113 11.41 23.55 7.08
N PHE A 114 11.17 22.25 7.08
CA PHE A 114 10.01 21.64 7.74
C PHE A 114 10.34 20.91 9.04
N ALA A 115 11.63 20.73 9.37
CA ALA A 115 12.08 19.85 10.45
C ALA A 115 11.55 18.41 10.32
N ALA A 116 11.27 17.96 9.09
CA ALA A 116 10.80 16.61 8.82
C ALA A 116 11.93 15.59 8.97
N ASP A 117 11.66 14.43 9.57
CA ASP A 117 12.63 13.32 9.70
C ASP A 117 12.68 12.45 8.44
N ALA A 118 11.53 12.27 7.80
CA ALA A 118 11.42 11.55 6.54
C ALA A 118 10.52 12.28 5.54
N ALA A 119 10.83 12.11 4.26
CA ALA A 119 10.01 12.56 3.15
C ALA A 119 9.44 11.34 2.41
N LEU A 120 8.12 11.35 2.18
CA LEU A 120 7.42 10.33 1.42
C LEU A 120 7.22 10.81 -0.02
N TYR A 121 7.90 10.16 -0.95
CA TYR A 121 7.75 10.35 -2.39
C TYR A 121 6.74 9.37 -2.96
N LEU A 122 5.95 9.85 -3.90
CA LEU A 122 4.85 9.10 -4.53
C LEU A 122 5.00 9.19 -6.04
N ASP A 123 4.87 8.05 -6.71
CA ASP A 123 4.73 7.98 -8.16
C ASP A 123 3.40 7.32 -8.50
N VAL A 124 2.54 7.99 -9.27
CA VAL A 124 1.33 7.38 -9.83
C VAL A 124 1.68 6.81 -11.20
N GLU A 125 1.73 5.48 -11.31
CA GLU A 125 2.08 4.79 -12.56
C GLU A 125 0.85 4.48 -13.43
N ALA A 126 -0.28 4.14 -12.81
CA ALA A 126 -1.51 3.84 -13.52
C ALA A 126 -2.72 4.40 -12.76
N TRP A 127 -3.65 4.98 -13.51
CA TRP A 127 -4.91 5.54 -13.04
C TRP A 127 -5.89 5.55 -14.22
N ASP A 128 -6.23 4.36 -14.70
CA ASP A 128 -6.96 4.17 -15.95
C ASP A 128 -8.04 3.09 -15.84
N THR A 129 -8.95 3.12 -16.82
CA THR A 129 -9.95 2.06 -17.03
C THR A 129 -9.74 1.51 -18.42
N THR A 130 -9.48 0.21 -18.51
CA THR A 130 -9.45 -0.50 -19.79
C THR A 130 -10.83 -1.08 -20.08
N TYR A 131 -11.30 -0.94 -21.33
CA TYR A 131 -12.60 -1.43 -21.76
C TYR A 131 -12.40 -2.57 -22.77
N ALA A 132 -12.94 -3.75 -22.44
CA ALA A 132 -13.18 -4.86 -23.34
C ALA A 132 -14.67 -4.93 -23.69
N VAL A 133 -15.04 -5.60 -24.79
CA VAL A 133 -16.41 -5.57 -25.36
C VAL A 133 -17.53 -5.83 -24.33
N LEU A 134 -17.30 -6.66 -23.32
CA LEU A 134 -18.27 -6.98 -22.24
C LEU A 134 -17.71 -6.80 -20.82
N ALA A 135 -16.53 -6.20 -20.68
CA ALA A 135 -15.86 -6.06 -19.40
C ALA A 135 -15.12 -4.72 -19.32
N SER A 136 -14.97 -4.18 -18.12
CA SER A 136 -14.04 -3.08 -17.88
C SER A 136 -13.15 -3.42 -16.70
N ASP A 137 -11.92 -2.94 -16.71
CA ASP A 137 -10.97 -3.12 -15.61
C ASP A 137 -10.39 -1.77 -15.22
N VAL A 138 -10.71 -1.35 -13.99
CA VAL A 138 -10.20 -0.11 -13.40
C VAL A 138 -8.92 -0.45 -12.65
N ARG A 139 -7.81 0.22 -12.97
CA ARG A 139 -6.49 -0.09 -12.41
C ARG A 139 -5.85 1.13 -11.77
N VAL A 140 -5.28 0.93 -10.59
CA VAL A 140 -4.47 1.91 -9.87
C VAL A 140 -3.13 1.28 -9.50
N VAL A 141 -2.05 1.95 -9.88
CA VAL A 141 -0.69 1.55 -9.53
C VAL A 141 0.04 2.75 -8.94
N ALA A 142 0.63 2.56 -7.77
CA ALA A 142 1.38 3.58 -7.06
C ALA A 142 2.69 3.03 -6.48
N ASN A 143 3.75 3.82 -6.56
CA ASN A 143 4.98 3.58 -5.82
C ASN A 143 5.11 4.56 -4.67
N TYR A 144 5.66 4.05 -3.57
CA TYR A 144 5.89 4.79 -2.35
C TYR A 144 7.35 4.65 -1.97
N ARG A 145 7.99 5.77 -1.59
CA ARG A 145 9.40 5.80 -1.18
C ARG A 145 9.57 6.73 0.00
N LEU A 146 9.87 6.15 1.16
CA LEU A 146 10.19 6.90 2.37
C LEU A 146 11.70 7.10 2.46
N VAL A 147 12.12 8.36 2.47
CA VAL A 147 13.53 8.76 2.44
C VAL A 147 13.88 9.52 3.70
N ASN A 148 15.01 9.20 4.31
CA ASN A 148 15.57 9.95 5.43
C ASN A 148 16.00 11.34 4.95
N THR A 149 15.48 12.40 5.57
CA THR A 149 15.83 13.77 5.18
C THR A 149 17.25 14.18 5.59
N ASN A 150 17.84 13.53 6.60
CA ASN A 150 19.19 13.83 7.05
C ASN A 150 20.26 13.25 6.11
N THR A 151 20.10 12.00 5.68
CA THR A 151 21.12 11.27 4.90
C THR A 151 20.75 11.08 3.43
N GLY A 152 19.48 11.26 3.05
CA GLY A 152 18.96 10.90 1.73
C GLY A 152 18.80 9.39 1.51
N SER A 153 19.05 8.54 2.51
CA SER A 153 18.91 7.09 2.37
C SER A 153 17.44 6.67 2.31
N ILE A 154 17.12 5.70 1.45
CA ILE A 154 15.79 5.08 1.40
C ILE A 154 15.60 4.24 2.68
N LEU A 155 14.57 4.56 3.45
CA LEU A 155 14.17 3.82 4.65
C LEU A 155 13.21 2.69 4.32
N TRP A 156 12.27 2.96 3.41
CA TRP A 156 11.26 2.02 2.98
C TRP A 156 10.80 2.36 1.57
N GLN A 157 10.45 1.34 0.80
CA GLN A 157 9.86 1.50 -0.52
C GLN A 157 8.95 0.31 -0.80
N ASN A 158 7.89 0.55 -1.56
CA ASN A 158 6.94 -0.48 -1.96
C ASN A 158 6.16 0.00 -3.21
N ARG A 159 5.79 -0.95 -4.08
CA ARG A 159 4.89 -0.73 -5.22
C ARG A 159 3.61 -1.49 -4.95
N ALA A 160 2.47 -0.81 -5.00
CA ALA A 160 1.16 -1.44 -4.85
C ALA A 160 0.34 -1.27 -6.12
N GLU A 161 -0.39 -2.31 -6.46
CA GLU A 161 -1.23 -2.39 -7.64
C GLU A 161 -2.56 -3.03 -7.24
N CYS A 162 -3.65 -2.33 -7.53
CA CYS A 162 -5.00 -2.82 -7.31
C CYS A 162 -5.82 -2.57 -8.57
N HIS A 163 -6.63 -3.56 -8.94
CA HIS A 163 -7.55 -3.43 -10.06
C HIS A 163 -8.92 -4.01 -9.70
N ARG A 164 -9.96 -3.56 -10.40
CA ARG A 164 -11.32 -4.08 -10.25
C ARG A 164 -11.91 -4.27 -11.63
N SER A 165 -12.16 -5.53 -11.97
CA SER A 165 -12.91 -5.90 -13.15
C SER A 165 -14.42 -5.85 -12.89
N SER A 166 -15.17 -5.32 -13.84
CA SER A 166 -16.61 -5.40 -13.88
C SER A 166 -17.06 -6.07 -15.18
N HIS A 167 -18.05 -6.95 -15.08
CA HIS A 167 -18.61 -7.68 -16.21
C HIS A 167 -20.04 -7.18 -16.45
N GLY A 168 -20.37 -6.86 -17.69
CA GLY A 168 -21.70 -6.40 -18.06
C GLY A 168 -22.69 -7.57 -18.11
N TYR A 169 -23.55 -7.70 -17.09
CA TYR A 169 -24.78 -8.49 -17.23
C TYR A 169 -25.86 -7.60 -17.84
N VAL A 170 -26.11 -7.77 -19.14
CA VAL A 170 -27.22 -7.10 -19.82
C VAL A 170 -28.52 -7.80 -19.41
N SER A 171 -29.16 -7.32 -18.33
CA SER A 171 -30.60 -7.59 -18.14
C SER A 171 -31.40 -6.61 -19.00
N GLY A 172 -32.50 -7.07 -19.59
CA GLY A 172 -33.24 -6.36 -20.66
C GLY A 172 -33.76 -4.95 -20.36
N ASN A 173 -33.57 -4.43 -19.14
CA ASN A 173 -33.91 -3.07 -18.73
C ASN A 173 -32.72 -2.09 -18.66
N ALA A 174 -31.48 -2.54 -18.95
CA ALA A 174 -30.28 -1.72 -18.80
C ALA A 174 -30.23 -0.48 -19.73
N LEU A 175 -30.90 -0.53 -20.88
CA LEU A 175 -31.01 0.61 -21.79
C LEU A 175 -31.85 1.75 -21.21
N ALA A 176 -32.86 1.44 -20.39
CA ALA A 176 -33.67 2.45 -19.70
C ALA A 176 -32.92 3.10 -18.52
N SER A 177 -32.04 2.34 -17.84
CA SER A 177 -31.22 2.88 -16.75
C SER A 177 -30.01 3.69 -17.24
N LEU A 178 -29.49 3.41 -18.43
CA LEU A 178 -28.38 4.16 -19.04
C LEU A 178 -28.80 5.56 -19.53
N ILE A 179 -30.06 5.72 -19.94
CA ILE A 179 -30.61 7.04 -20.30
C ILE A 179 -30.86 7.89 -19.04
N ALA A 180 -31.11 7.25 -17.89
CA ALA A 180 -31.31 7.91 -16.60
C ALA A 180 -30.00 8.17 -15.83
N SER A 181 -28.90 7.48 -16.16
CA SER A 181 -27.58 7.75 -15.58
C SER A 181 -27.00 9.01 -16.21
N SER A 182 -27.28 10.16 -15.59
CA SER A 182 -26.62 11.42 -15.91
C SER A 182 -25.10 11.27 -16.02
N ILE A 183 -24.47 12.08 -16.88
CA ILE A 183 -23.00 12.13 -17.03
C ILE A 183 -22.30 12.27 -15.67
N ASN A 184 -22.89 13.07 -14.77
CA ASN A 184 -22.38 13.27 -13.42
C ASN A 184 -22.39 11.99 -12.57
N ALA A 185 -23.42 11.14 -12.68
CA ALA A 185 -23.48 9.87 -11.95
C ALA A 185 -22.39 8.90 -12.41
N ALA A 186 -22.12 8.84 -13.73
CA ALA A 186 -21.04 8.01 -14.28
C ALA A 186 -19.65 8.49 -13.86
N LEU A 187 -19.40 9.81 -13.90
CA LEU A 187 -18.14 10.41 -13.43
C LEU A 187 -17.92 10.16 -11.94
N ASN A 188 -18.95 10.37 -11.12
CA ASN A 188 -18.88 10.13 -9.67
C ASN A 188 -18.60 8.65 -9.34
N ALA A 189 -19.21 7.72 -10.09
CA ALA A 189 -18.96 6.30 -9.92
C ALA A 189 -17.50 5.95 -10.26
N ALA A 190 -16.96 6.47 -11.36
CA ALA A 190 -15.57 6.28 -11.73
C ALA A 190 -14.62 6.84 -10.66
N PHE A 191 -14.81 8.09 -10.22
CA PHE A 191 -13.99 8.68 -9.15
C PHE A 191 -14.03 7.88 -7.85
N THR A 192 -15.21 7.40 -7.47
CA THR A 192 -15.37 6.57 -6.27
C THR A 192 -14.60 5.25 -6.39
N GLN A 193 -14.62 4.62 -7.58
CA GLN A 193 -13.90 3.38 -7.82
C GLN A 193 -12.39 3.58 -7.75
N TYR A 194 -11.85 4.59 -8.44
CA TYR A 194 -10.41 4.91 -8.39
C TYR A 194 -9.95 5.23 -6.96
N PHE A 195 -10.69 6.08 -6.25
CA PHE A 195 -10.33 6.43 -4.88
C PHE A 195 -10.35 5.22 -3.95
N SER A 196 -11.35 4.34 -4.08
CA SER A 196 -11.42 3.09 -3.30
C SER A 196 -10.24 2.15 -3.58
N LEU A 197 -9.82 2.03 -4.84
CA LEU A 197 -8.65 1.23 -5.23
C LEU A 197 -7.33 1.85 -4.74
N ALA A 198 -7.22 3.18 -4.79
CA ALA A 198 -6.08 3.90 -4.23
C ALA A 198 -5.97 3.70 -2.71
N GLN A 199 -7.09 3.70 -1.98
CA GLN A 199 -7.12 3.39 -0.55
C GLN A 199 -6.65 1.95 -0.28
N GLU A 200 -7.08 1.00 -1.09
CA GLU A 200 -6.68 -0.40 -0.98
C GLU A 200 -5.18 -0.56 -1.26
N ALA A 201 -4.67 0.00 -2.36
CA ALA A 201 -3.25 0.00 -2.70
C ALA A 201 -2.40 0.64 -1.60
N THR A 202 -2.86 1.76 -1.05
CA THR A 202 -2.18 2.45 0.07
C THR A 202 -2.13 1.55 1.29
N LYS A 203 -3.26 0.95 1.68
CA LYS A 203 -3.34 0.06 2.84
C LYS A 203 -2.44 -1.16 2.67
N GLN A 204 -2.48 -1.81 1.51
CA GLN A 204 -1.61 -2.96 1.21
C GLN A 204 -0.14 -2.58 1.27
N SER A 205 0.22 -1.41 0.73
CA SER A 205 1.60 -0.94 0.77
C SER A 205 2.08 -0.70 2.21
N LEU A 206 1.31 0.07 2.98
CA LEU A 206 1.68 0.48 4.34
C LEU A 206 1.70 -0.66 5.35
N GLN A 207 1.05 -1.80 5.09
CA GLN A 207 1.22 -3.02 5.90
C GLN A 207 2.69 -3.49 5.95
N THR A 208 3.49 -3.15 4.94
CA THR A 208 4.93 -3.48 4.90
C THR A 208 5.80 -2.40 5.51
N LEU A 209 5.23 -1.25 5.88
CA LEU A 209 5.92 -0.17 6.57
C LEU A 209 6.02 -0.53 8.05
N LEU A 210 7.21 -0.37 8.62
CA LEU A 210 7.44 -0.68 10.02
C LEU A 210 6.66 0.27 10.93
N PRO A 211 6.15 -0.16 12.09
CA PRO A 211 5.42 0.71 12.98
C PRO A 211 6.22 1.94 13.44
N GLY A 212 5.56 3.11 13.43
CA GLY A 212 6.11 4.37 13.93
C GLY A 212 6.10 4.47 15.46
N TYR A 213 6.72 5.53 16.00
CA TYR A 213 6.92 5.71 17.45
C TYR A 213 5.64 5.65 18.29
N ARG A 214 4.48 6.07 17.75
CA ARG A 214 3.20 6.07 18.47
C ARG A 214 2.39 4.78 18.33
N HIS A 215 2.90 3.80 17.58
CA HIS A 215 2.19 2.55 17.38
C HIS A 215 2.34 1.62 18.61
N PRO A 216 1.30 0.89 19.03
CA PRO A 216 1.36 0.02 20.22
C PRO A 216 2.48 -1.03 20.17
N ASP A 217 2.78 -1.56 18.97
CA ASP A 217 3.84 -2.56 18.79
C ASP A 217 5.27 -1.99 18.82
N TYR A 218 5.46 -0.66 18.80
CA TYR A 218 6.78 -0.05 18.65
C TYR A 218 7.77 -0.54 19.71
N GLU A 219 7.40 -0.49 21.00
CA GLU A 219 8.28 -0.87 22.10
C GLU A 219 8.63 -2.37 22.09
N ARG A 220 7.63 -3.22 21.80
CA ARG A 220 7.82 -4.66 21.67
C ARG A 220 8.85 -4.98 20.58
N ILE A 221 8.74 -4.35 19.43
CA ILE A 221 9.67 -4.55 18.30
C ILE A 221 11.08 -4.07 18.66
N GLN A 222 11.22 -2.94 19.36
CA GLN A 222 12.53 -2.48 19.83
C GLN A 222 13.19 -3.52 20.74
N GLN A 223 12.45 -4.08 21.70
CA GLN A 223 12.97 -5.11 22.60
C GLN A 223 13.42 -6.35 21.84
N GLU A 224 12.63 -6.82 20.87
CA GLU A 224 12.98 -7.95 20.00
C GLU A 224 14.27 -7.70 19.21
N ILE A 225 14.46 -6.49 18.67
CA ILE A 225 15.68 -6.10 17.96
C ILE A 225 16.89 -6.10 18.91
N GLN A 226 16.75 -5.62 20.15
CA GLN A 226 17.85 -5.64 21.12
C GLN A 226 18.23 -7.07 21.52
N LEU A 227 17.23 -7.95 21.72
CA LEU A 227 17.46 -9.38 21.99
C LEU A 227 18.14 -10.07 20.82
N TRP A 228 17.76 -9.73 19.59
CA TRP A 228 18.44 -10.25 18.40
C TRP A 228 19.91 -9.79 18.34
N LYS A 229 20.18 -8.49 18.58
CA LYS A 229 21.55 -7.94 18.62
C LYS A 229 22.42 -8.61 19.67
N SER A 230 21.88 -8.87 20.87
CA SER A 230 22.65 -9.52 21.94
C SER A 230 23.04 -10.95 21.58
N ARG A 231 22.12 -11.74 21.02
CA ARG A 231 22.39 -13.12 20.55
C ARG A 231 23.49 -13.16 19.48
N HIS A 232 23.47 -12.23 18.53
CA HIS A 232 24.45 -12.20 17.44
C HIS A 232 25.82 -11.67 17.89
N LYS A 233 25.87 -10.81 18.91
CA LYS A 233 27.14 -10.35 19.50
C LYS A 233 27.85 -11.46 20.29
N HIS A 234 27.12 -12.43 20.82
CA HIS A 234 27.67 -13.55 21.59
C HIS A 234 28.04 -14.79 20.74
N GLY A 235 27.55 -14.91 19.50
CA GLY A 235 27.87 -16.02 18.59
C GLY A 235 29.12 -15.81 17.70
N LEU A 236 29.84 -14.70 17.89
CA LEU A 236 31.08 -14.35 17.17
C LEU A 236 32.34 -14.49 18.06
N LYS A 237 32.25 -15.28 19.13
CA LYS A 237 33.41 -15.66 19.97
C LYS A 237 33.71 -17.13 19.85
#